data_AF-A0A6S6U6L1-F1
#
_entry.id   AF-A0A6S6U6L1-F1
#
_cell.length_a   1.000
_cell.length_b   1.000
_cell.length_c   1.000
_cell.angle_alpha   90.00
_cell.angle_beta   90.00
_cell.angle_gamma   90.00
#
_symmetry.space_group_name_H-M   'P 1'
#
loop_
_entity.id
_entity.type
_entity.pdbx_description
1 polymer ?
#
loop_
_entity_poly.entity_id
_entity_poly.type
_entity_poly.pdbx_seq_one_letter_code
_entity_poly.pdbx_strand_id
1 'polypeptide(L)' 'MMLTTKNAEAKFASRVKLSESQDVVAVVGLSDGTFMKAGKSVKVTIGGCG' A
#
# COMPACT_ATOMS: atom_id res chain seq x y z
N MET A 1 -1.11 2.56 8.89
CA MET A 1 -2.37 1.92 9.32
C MET A 1 -2.02 0.72 10.17
N MET A 2 -2.62 0.57 11.36
CA MET A 2 -2.30 -0.52 12.30
C MET A 2 -3.41 -1.56 12.27
N LEU A 3 -3.06 -2.82 12.04
CA LEU A 3 -3.96 -3.97 12.10
C LEU A 3 -3.67 -4.73 13.39
N THR A 4 -4.72 -5.18 14.07
CA THR A 4 -4.66 -5.89 15.36
C THR A 4 -5.51 -7.15 15.31
N THR A 5 -5.48 -7.96 16.36
CA THR A 5 -6.35 -9.13 16.54
C THR A 5 -7.84 -8.80 16.54
N LYS A 6 -8.23 -7.52 16.68
CA LYS A 6 -9.62 -7.08 16.52
C LYS A 6 -10.08 -7.03 15.05
N ASN A 7 -9.15 -7.12 14.09
CA ASN A 7 -9.47 -7.23 12.68
C ASN A 7 -9.68 -8.71 12.31
N ALA A 8 -10.77 -9.02 11.58
CA ALA A 8 -11.04 -10.39 11.14
C ALA A 8 -9.96 -10.93 10.17
N GLU A 9 -9.36 -10.04 9.38
CA GLU A 9 -8.27 -10.34 8.46
C GLU A 9 -7.35 -9.11 8.35
N ALA A 10 -6.06 -9.33 8.08
CA ALA A 10 -5.08 -8.27 7.82
C ALA A 10 -5.27 -7.65 6.42
N LYS A 11 -6.42 -7.00 6.20
CA LYS A 11 -6.84 -6.46 4.90
C LYS A 11 -7.20 -4.98 5.00
N PHE A 12 -6.82 -4.20 3.98
CA PHE A 12 -7.25 -2.81 3.81
C PHE A 12 -7.40 -2.41 2.36
N ALA A 13 -8.21 -1.39 2.12
CA ALA A 13 -8.36 -0.77 0.82
C ALA A 13 -8.52 0.74 1.00
N SER A 14 -7.85 1.52 0.14
CA SER A 14 -7.98 2.97 0.09
C SER A 14 -7.77 3.44 -1.35
N ARG A 15 -8.09 4.72 -1.62
CA ARG A 15 -7.83 5.40 -2.89
C ARG A 15 -6.79 6.48 -2.66
N VAL A 16 -5.80 6.56 -3.55
CA VAL A 16 -4.68 7.51 -3.47
C VAL A 16 -4.47 8.12 -4.86
N LYS A 17 -4.07 9.39 -4.90
CA LYS A 17 -3.73 10.11 -6.15
C LYS A 17 -2.31 9.76 -6.60
N LEU A 18 -2.10 9.64 -7.90
CA LEU A 18 -0.79 9.43 -8.53
C LEU A 18 -0.59 10.47 -9.64
N SER A 19 0.55 11.15 -9.65
CA SER A 19 0.94 12.10 -10.71
C SER A 19 1.38 11.39 -11.99
N GLU A 20 2.08 10.27 -11.86
CA GLU A 20 2.74 9.58 -12.96
C GLU A 20 2.79 8.06 -12.76
N SER A 21 3.21 7.34 -13.80
CA SER A 21 3.37 5.88 -13.73
C SER A 21 4.53 5.54 -12.80
N GLN A 22 4.25 4.75 -11.76
CA GLN A 22 5.24 4.39 -10.75
C GLN A 22 4.90 3.07 -10.09
N ASP A 23 5.86 2.52 -9.36
CA ASP A 23 5.64 1.39 -8.48
C ASP A 23 4.99 1.86 -7.17
N VAL A 24 3.84 1.26 -6.86
CA VAL A 24 3.20 1.40 -5.55
C VAL A 24 3.71 0.27 -4.66
N VAL A 25 4.34 0.65 -3.55
CA VAL A 25 4.97 -0.30 -2.63
C VAL A 25 4.19 -0.35 -1.32
N ALA A 26 3.78 -1.54 -0.93
CA ALA A 26 3.28 -1.85 0.39
C ALA A 26 4.42 -2.39 1.26
N VAL A 27 4.56 -1.85 2.46
CA VAL A 27 5.51 -2.33 3.48
C VAL A 27 4.70 -2.72 4.72
N VAL A 28 4.96 -3.93 5.23
CA VAL A 28 4.30 -4.48 6.41
C VAL A 28 5.35 -4.73 7.48
N GLY A 29 5.18 -4.10 8.64
CA GLY A 29 5.94 -4.42 9.85
C GLY A 29 5.23 -5.52 10.62
N LEU A 30 5.93 -6.61 10.88
CA LEU A 30 5.43 -7.76 11.64
C LEU A 30 5.73 -7.60 13.14
N SER A 31 5.00 -8.32 13.97
CA SER A 31 5.15 -8.28 15.44
C SER A 31 6.53 -8.76 15.93
N ASP A 32 7.25 -9.51 15.10
CA ASP A 32 8.61 -10.00 15.35
C ASP A 32 9.71 -8.98 14.99
N GLY A 33 9.33 -7.79 14.53
CA GLY A 33 10.25 -6.71 14.14
C GLY A 33 10.77 -6.82 12.71
N THR A 34 10.34 -7.82 11.93
CA THR A 34 10.71 -7.96 10.53
C THR A 34 9.81 -7.15 9.60
N PHE A 35 10.29 -6.90 8.38
CA PHE A 35 9.58 -6.12 7.37
C PHE A 35 9.41 -6.93 6.09
N MET A 36 8.17 -6.98 5.61
CA MET A 36 7.83 -7.52 4.30
C MET A 36 7.50 -6.37 3.35
N LYS A 37 7.87 -6.53 2.06
CA LYS A 37 7.58 -5.56 1.01
C LYS A 37 6.88 -6.24 -0.17
N ALA A 38 5.92 -5.56 -0.77
CA ALA A 38 5.28 -5.95 -2.01
C ALA A 38 5.15 -4.73 -2.92
N GLY A 39 5.56 -4.84 -4.17
CA GLY A 39 5.48 -3.75 -5.15
C GLY A 39 4.52 -4.12 -6.28
N LYS A 40 3.77 -3.12 -6.77
CA LYS A 40 2.96 -3.25 -7.98
C LYS A 40 3.16 -2.02 -8.85
N SER A 41 3.55 -2.25 -10.10
CA SER A 41 3.62 -1.17 -11.09
C SER A 41 2.21 -0.72 -11.49
N VAL A 42 1.97 0.58 -11.42
CA VAL A 42 0.70 1.21 -11.81
C VAL A 42 0.97 2.20 -12.92
N LYS A 43 0.41 1.92 -14.10
CA LYS A 43 0.46 2.82 -15.25
C LYS A 43 -0.61 3.90 -15.10
N VAL A 44 -0.19 5.15 -15.15
CA VAL A 44 -1.07 6.33 -15.15
C VAL A 44 -1.17 6.86 -16.58
N THR A 45 -2.40 6.94 -17.10
CA THR A 45 -2.66 7.43 -18.46
C THR A 45 -2.80 8.96 -18.49
N ILE A 46 -3.48 9.53 -17.49
CA ILE A 46 -3.64 10.97 -17.30
C ILE A 46 -3.30 11.26 -15.85
N GLY A 47 -2.21 12.01 -15.63
CA GLY A 47 -1.71 12.35 -14.31
C GLY A 47 -2.59 13.34 -13.58
N GLY A 48 -2.77 13.15 -12.27
CA GLY A 48 -3.55 14.06 -11.45
C GLY A 48 -3.19 13.95 -9.97
N CYS A 49 -2.18 14.71 -9.53
CA CYS A 49 -1.85 14.84 -8.11
C CYS A 49 -2.52 16.05 -7.44
N GLY A 50 -3.26 16.85 -8.21
CA GLY A 50 -3.70 18.19 -7.82
C GLY A 50 -2.90 19.24 -8.55
#